data_AF-A0A9E0WTN5-F1
#
_entry.id   AF-A0A9E0WTN5-F1
#
_cell.length_a   1.000
_cell.length_b   1.000
_cell.length_c   1.000
_cell.angle_alpha   90.00
_cell.angle_beta   90.00
_cell.angle_gamma   90.00
#
_symmetry.space_group_name_H-M   'P 1'
#
loop_
_entity.id
_entity.type
_entity.pdbx_description
1 polymer ?
#
loop_
_entity_poly.entity_id
_entity_poly.type
_entity_poly.pdbx_seq_one_letter_code
_entity_poly.pdbx_strand_id
1 'polypeptide(L)'
;MDIEQDYLFPLLKGSDIGSGKPWREKFVIVTQKFVGERTEFIRQRSPKTWAYLEAHHEILDSRGSTIYKKNPRFSIFGVGDYAFRPWRIAICSLYKSIRFRLVGPIEGKPVMFDDTVYYLSFESEQEAKSTLALLSSEPAMRLLSSLIFWDEKRPIKTSLLNVVDWSKISPVKRSTPQIEMNLTN
;
A
#
# COMPACT_ATOMS: atom_id res chain seq x y z
N MET A 1 -13.41 -20.03 6.58
CA MET A 1 -12.29 -20.17 5.63
C MET A 1 -11.05 -20.45 6.45
N ASP A 2 -10.34 -21.53 6.17
CA ASP A 2 -9.23 -22.01 6.99
C ASP A 2 -7.90 -21.72 6.26
N ILE A 3 -7.30 -20.55 6.57
CA ILE A 3 -6.06 -20.05 5.97
C ILE A 3 -5.09 -19.70 7.10
N GLU A 4 -3.81 -20.04 6.97
CA GLU A 4 -2.81 -19.68 7.96
C GLU A 4 -2.49 -18.18 7.95
N GLN A 5 -2.03 -17.68 9.10
CA GLN A 5 -1.83 -16.25 9.31
C GLN A 5 -0.58 -15.69 8.63
N ASP A 6 0.39 -16.52 8.25
CA ASP A 6 1.73 -16.07 7.85
C ASP A 6 1.73 -15.16 6.60
N TYR A 7 0.80 -15.41 5.69
CA TYR A 7 0.65 -14.68 4.43
C TYR A 7 -0.58 -13.78 4.40
N LEU A 8 -1.33 -13.70 5.50
CA LEU A 8 -2.60 -12.98 5.59
C LEU A 8 -2.39 -11.61 6.24
N PHE A 9 -2.71 -10.54 5.53
CA PHE A 9 -2.52 -9.16 6.01
C PHE A 9 -3.83 -8.38 6.01
N PRO A 10 -4.06 -7.50 7.01
CA PRO A 10 -5.20 -6.59 7.02
C PRO A 10 -5.23 -5.71 5.77
N LEU A 11 -6.40 -5.59 5.16
CA LEU A 11 -6.62 -4.78 3.96
C LEU A 11 -7.55 -3.60 4.26
N LEU A 12 -7.10 -2.39 3.93
CA LEU A 12 -7.98 -1.21 3.83
C LEU A 12 -8.09 -0.80 2.36
N LYS A 13 -9.33 -0.69 1.85
CA LYS A 13 -9.57 -0.22 0.48
C LYS A 13 -9.55 1.30 0.40
N GLY A 14 -9.38 1.86 -0.80
CA GLY A 14 -9.42 3.32 -0.96
C GLY A 14 -10.74 3.96 -0.51
N SER A 15 -11.85 3.24 -0.60
CA SER A 15 -13.12 3.70 -0.03
C SER A 15 -13.09 3.75 1.50
N ASP A 16 -12.40 2.83 2.17
CA ASP A 16 -12.23 2.85 3.63
C ASP A 16 -11.33 4.03 4.04
N ILE A 17 -10.26 4.30 3.29
CA ILE A 17 -9.36 5.43 3.52
C ILE A 17 -10.07 6.77 3.28
N GLY A 18 -10.65 6.98 2.10
CA GLY A 18 -11.25 8.25 1.71
C GLY A 18 -12.47 8.65 2.55
N SER A 19 -13.22 7.67 3.06
CA SER A 19 -14.37 7.92 3.95
C SER A 19 -14.06 7.79 5.44
N GLY A 20 -12.83 7.46 5.83
CA GLY A 20 -12.43 7.32 7.23
C GLY A 20 -13.07 6.14 7.97
N LYS A 21 -13.57 5.13 7.24
CA LYS A 21 -14.20 3.95 7.85
C LYS A 21 -13.18 3.10 8.63
N PRO A 22 -13.57 2.46 9.74
CA PRO A 22 -12.72 1.51 10.41
C PRO A 22 -12.47 0.28 9.52
N TRP A 23 -11.42 -0.48 9.84
CA TRP A 23 -11.19 -1.79 9.25
C TRP A 23 -12.33 -2.74 9.59
N ARG A 24 -12.62 -3.69 8.68
CA ARG A 24 -13.81 -4.56 8.73
C ARG A 24 -13.43 -6.01 8.51
N GLU A 25 -12.34 -6.45 9.14
CA GLU A 25 -11.86 -7.83 9.05
C GLU A 25 -11.63 -8.29 7.59
N LYS A 26 -11.25 -7.34 6.73
CA LYS A 26 -10.86 -7.64 5.35
C LYS A 26 -9.39 -7.95 5.33
N PHE A 27 -9.04 -9.02 4.62
CA PHE A 27 -7.66 -9.45 4.48
C PHE A 27 -7.28 -9.63 3.02
N VAL A 28 -5.98 -9.65 2.79
CA VAL A 28 -5.37 -10.00 1.51
C VAL A 28 -4.23 -10.99 1.75
N ILE A 29 -4.05 -11.91 0.81
CA ILE A 29 -2.90 -12.82 0.81
C ILE A 29 -1.74 -12.11 0.11
N VAL A 30 -0.62 -11.99 0.81
CA VAL A 30 0.61 -11.35 0.34
C VAL A 30 1.67 -12.43 0.22
N THR A 31 1.84 -13.00 -0.98
CA THR A 31 2.67 -14.19 -1.23
C THR A 31 4.18 -13.93 -1.24
N GLN A 32 4.58 -12.65 -1.30
CA GLN A 32 5.96 -12.21 -1.49
C GLN A 32 6.25 -10.94 -0.69
N LYS A 33 7.49 -10.80 -0.22
CA LYS A 33 8.03 -9.58 0.39
C LYS A 33 8.59 -8.61 -0.64
N PHE A 34 9.08 -9.12 -1.76
CA PHE A 34 9.55 -8.34 -2.89
C PHE A 34 9.20 -9.05 -4.20
N VAL A 35 9.08 -8.29 -5.28
CA VAL A 35 8.73 -8.84 -6.61
C VAL A 35 9.78 -9.84 -7.07
N GLY A 36 9.34 -11.03 -7.47
CA GLY A 36 10.21 -12.10 -7.95
C GLY A 36 10.67 -13.09 -6.88
N GLU A 37 10.33 -12.87 -5.60
CA GLU A 37 10.56 -13.85 -4.55
C GLU A 37 9.85 -15.19 -4.86
N ARG A 38 10.51 -16.32 -4.62
CA ARG A 38 9.92 -17.65 -4.87
C ARG A 38 8.74 -17.89 -3.94
N THR A 39 7.57 -18.16 -4.53
CA THR A 39 6.30 -18.40 -3.84
C THR A 39 6.07 -19.87 -3.48
N GLU A 40 6.77 -20.81 -4.12
CA GLU A 40 6.60 -22.25 -3.92
C GLU A 40 6.85 -22.71 -2.46
N PHE A 41 7.63 -21.97 -1.68
CA PHE A 41 7.88 -22.27 -0.27
C PHE A 41 6.63 -22.14 0.60
N ILE A 42 5.61 -21.40 0.14
CA ILE A 42 4.30 -21.31 0.80
C ILE A 42 3.69 -22.71 0.95
N ARG A 43 3.89 -23.60 -0.03
CA ARG A 43 3.38 -24.98 0.02
C ARG A 43 3.85 -25.74 1.26
N GLN A 44 5.07 -25.50 1.71
CA GLN A 44 5.65 -26.19 2.86
C GLN A 44 5.35 -25.46 4.17
N ARG A 45 5.35 -24.12 4.16
CA ARG A 45 5.18 -23.30 5.37
C ARG A 45 3.70 -23.11 5.76
N SER A 46 2.84 -22.92 4.78
CA SER A 46 1.42 -22.60 4.95
C SER A 46 0.59 -23.39 3.91
N PRO A 47 0.49 -24.72 4.06
CA PRO A 47 -0.14 -25.60 3.08
C PRO A 47 -1.61 -25.25 2.79
N LYS A 48 -2.37 -24.71 3.75
CA LYS A 48 -3.78 -24.31 3.50
C LYS A 48 -3.84 -23.04 2.64
N THR A 49 -2.94 -22.09 2.85
CA THR A 49 -2.76 -20.92 2.01
C THR A 49 -2.41 -21.32 0.59
N TRP A 50 -1.48 -22.28 0.43
CA TRP A 50 -1.15 -22.81 -0.90
C TRP A 50 -2.34 -23.50 -1.56
N ALA A 51 -3.08 -24.33 -0.82
CA ALA A 51 -4.27 -24.99 -1.33
C ALA A 51 -5.34 -23.98 -1.78
N TYR A 52 -5.50 -22.87 -1.06
CA TYR A 52 -6.38 -21.78 -1.47
C TYR A 52 -5.94 -21.13 -2.78
N LEU A 53 -4.65 -20.82 -2.93
CA LEU A 53 -4.10 -20.24 -4.17
C LEU A 53 -4.30 -21.19 -5.36
N GLU A 54 -4.03 -22.48 -5.19
CA GLU A 54 -4.28 -23.51 -6.21
C GLU A 54 -5.77 -23.64 -6.54
N ALA A 55 -6.66 -23.59 -5.55
CA ALA A 55 -8.11 -23.65 -5.78
C ALA A 55 -8.64 -22.46 -6.62
N HIS A 56 -7.93 -21.33 -6.63
CA HIS A 56 -8.30 -20.12 -7.38
C HIS A 56 -7.37 -19.85 -8.56
N HIS A 57 -6.57 -20.84 -8.96
CA HIS A 57 -5.49 -20.61 -9.92
C HIS A 57 -6.00 -20.15 -11.28
N GLU A 58 -7.16 -20.61 -11.75
CA GLU A 58 -7.68 -20.20 -13.06
C GLU A 58 -7.80 -18.68 -13.16
N ILE A 59 -8.32 -18.03 -12.11
CA ILE A 59 -8.46 -16.57 -12.03
C ILE A 59 -7.10 -15.89 -11.86
N LEU A 60 -6.20 -16.48 -11.08
CA LEU A 60 -4.89 -15.90 -10.79
C LEU A 60 -3.93 -16.04 -11.98
N ASP A 61 -4.03 -17.10 -12.76
CA ASP A 61 -3.20 -17.38 -13.94
C ASP A 61 -3.76 -16.65 -15.17
N SER A 62 -5.06 -16.33 -15.21
CA SER A 62 -5.67 -15.54 -16.29
C SER A 62 -5.34 -14.05 -16.25
N ARG A 63 -4.57 -13.57 -15.26
CA ARG A 63 -4.17 -12.16 -15.15
C ARG A 63 -3.36 -11.73 -16.39
N GLY A 64 -3.89 -10.77 -17.14
CA GLY A 64 -3.37 -10.40 -18.47
C GLY A 64 -2.01 -9.72 -18.47
N SER A 65 -1.58 -9.13 -17.34
CA SER A 65 -0.33 -8.39 -17.29
C SER A 65 0.89 -9.31 -17.45
N THR A 66 1.78 -8.95 -18.38
CA THR A 66 2.95 -9.78 -18.75
C THR A 66 3.92 -10.01 -17.60
N ILE A 67 3.91 -9.12 -16.60
CA ILE A 67 4.75 -9.23 -15.42
C ILE A 67 4.40 -10.47 -14.57
N TYR A 68 3.15 -10.97 -14.59
CA TYR A 68 2.79 -12.22 -13.91
C TYR A 68 3.34 -13.45 -14.63
N LYS A 69 3.54 -13.39 -15.95
CA LYS A 69 4.11 -14.50 -16.74
C LYS A 69 5.62 -14.64 -16.57
N LYS A 70 6.31 -13.55 -16.19
CA LYS A 70 7.78 -13.52 -16.02
C LYS A 70 8.23 -13.77 -14.58
N ASN A 71 7.31 -13.86 -13.64
CA ASN A 71 7.59 -14.02 -12.22
C ASN A 71 7.00 -15.35 -11.71
N PRO A 72 7.39 -15.82 -10.51
CA PRO A 72 6.83 -17.04 -9.92
C PRO A 72 5.30 -17.04 -9.90
N ARG A 73 4.68 -18.22 -10.03
CA ARG A 73 3.21 -18.35 -9.96
C ARG A 73 2.68 -17.76 -8.66
N PHE A 74 1.49 -17.17 -8.69
CA PHE A 74 0.91 -16.44 -7.56
C PHE A 74 1.71 -15.21 -7.10
N SER A 75 2.58 -14.66 -7.96
CA SER A 75 3.22 -13.37 -7.66
C SER A 75 2.20 -12.24 -7.54
N ILE A 76 2.58 -11.23 -6.77
CA ILE A 76 1.88 -9.97 -6.58
C ILE A 76 2.82 -8.78 -6.85
N PHE A 77 2.25 -7.60 -7.07
CA PHE A 77 2.99 -6.37 -7.31
C PHE A 77 2.69 -5.33 -6.24
N GLY A 78 3.53 -4.28 -6.21
CA GLY A 78 3.44 -3.26 -5.18
C GLY A 78 3.86 -3.74 -3.80
N VAL A 79 4.81 -4.69 -3.78
CA VAL A 79 5.42 -5.22 -2.55
C VAL A 79 6.93 -5.02 -2.60
N GLY A 80 7.46 -4.64 -1.45
CA GLY A 80 8.87 -4.39 -1.15
C GLY A 80 9.00 -4.05 0.33
N ASP A 81 10.20 -3.75 0.82
CA ASP A 81 10.43 -3.42 2.24
C ASP A 81 9.49 -2.33 2.75
N TYR A 82 9.19 -1.33 1.89
CA TYR A 82 8.23 -0.29 2.22
C TYR A 82 6.87 -0.88 2.59
N ALA A 83 6.35 -1.90 1.91
CA ALA A 83 5.01 -2.49 2.14
C ALA A 83 4.87 -3.24 3.48
N PHE A 84 5.97 -3.46 4.20
CA PHE A 84 5.96 -4.13 5.50
C PHE A 84 6.26 -3.22 6.69
N ARG A 85 6.58 -1.94 6.47
CA ARG A 85 6.68 -0.95 7.55
C ARG A 85 5.35 -0.80 8.35
N PRO A 86 5.41 -0.66 9.67
CA PRO A 86 4.22 -0.70 10.52
C PRO A 86 3.30 0.52 10.37
N TRP A 87 3.85 1.72 10.12
CA TRP A 87 3.08 2.97 10.12
C TRP A 87 2.95 3.56 8.73
N ARG A 88 1.72 3.97 8.39
CA ARG A 88 1.33 4.45 7.07
C ARG A 88 0.66 5.81 7.13
N ILE A 89 1.00 6.69 6.21
CA ILE A 89 0.16 7.84 5.88
C ILE A 89 -0.45 7.57 4.52
N ALA A 90 -1.73 7.23 4.49
CA ALA A 90 -2.46 6.83 3.29
C ALA A 90 -3.37 7.95 2.77
N ILE A 91 -3.56 8.01 1.45
CA ILE A 91 -4.51 8.89 0.76
C ILE A 91 -5.18 8.14 -0.38
N CYS A 92 -6.51 8.29 -0.49
CA CYS A 92 -7.27 7.68 -1.57
C CYS A 92 -7.13 8.50 -2.86
N SER A 93 -6.81 7.84 -3.97
CA SER A 93 -6.56 8.49 -5.25
C SER A 93 -7.83 9.01 -5.94
N LEU A 94 -9.00 8.54 -5.51
CA LEU A 94 -10.29 8.73 -6.21
C LEU A 94 -11.11 9.91 -5.67
N TYR A 95 -10.79 10.43 -4.50
CA TYR A 95 -11.59 11.46 -3.84
C TYR A 95 -11.17 12.86 -4.31
N LYS A 96 -12.15 13.74 -4.56
CA LYS A 96 -11.92 15.16 -4.88
C LYS A 96 -11.62 16.01 -3.62
N SER A 97 -10.80 15.46 -2.73
CA SER A 97 -10.32 16.16 -1.53
C SER A 97 -9.03 15.51 -1.05
N ILE A 98 -8.08 16.33 -0.60
CA ILE A 98 -6.86 15.83 0.05
C ILE A 98 -7.21 15.44 1.48
N ARG A 99 -7.19 14.13 1.77
CA ARG A 99 -7.43 13.58 3.11
C ARG A 99 -6.40 12.51 3.40
N PHE A 100 -5.34 12.89 4.11
CA PHE A 100 -4.37 11.96 4.63
C PHE A 100 -4.91 11.24 5.86
N ARG A 101 -4.58 9.96 5.98
CA ARG A 101 -4.96 9.12 7.11
C ARG A 101 -3.74 8.41 7.66
N LEU A 102 -3.46 8.60 8.95
CA LEU A 102 -2.52 7.75 9.68
C LEU A 102 -3.16 6.38 9.89
N VAL A 103 -2.46 5.32 9.50
CA VAL A 103 -2.85 3.93 9.72
C VAL A 103 -1.69 3.23 10.40
N GLY A 104 -1.94 2.73 11.62
CA GLY A 104 -1.00 1.88 12.34
C GLY A 104 -1.24 0.39 12.07
N PRO A 105 -0.44 -0.48 12.70
CA PRO A 105 -0.63 -1.92 12.60
C PRO A 105 -2.02 -2.34 13.07
N ILE A 106 -2.60 -3.31 12.38
CA ILE A 106 -3.87 -3.94 12.76
C ILE A 106 -3.55 -5.39 13.08
N GLU A 107 -3.98 -5.86 14.26
CA GLU A 107 -3.64 -7.21 14.75
C GLU A 107 -2.12 -7.48 14.74
N GLY A 108 -1.33 -6.45 15.05
CA GLY A 108 0.13 -6.52 15.04
C GLY A 108 0.78 -6.61 13.65
N LYS A 109 0.01 -6.54 12.56
CA LYS A 109 0.51 -6.63 11.18
C LYS A 109 0.44 -5.29 10.45
N PRO A 110 1.38 -5.02 9.52
CA PRO A 110 1.28 -3.88 8.63
C PRO A 110 0.03 -4.00 7.75
N VAL A 111 -0.64 -2.88 7.50
CA VAL A 111 -1.85 -2.81 6.69
C VAL A 111 -1.49 -2.68 5.21
N MET A 112 -2.13 -3.52 4.39
CA MET A 112 -2.04 -3.49 2.93
C MET A 112 -3.18 -2.65 2.35
N PHE A 113 -2.97 -2.13 1.14
CA PHE A 113 -3.94 -1.32 0.41
C PHE A 113 -4.13 -1.81 -1.02
N ASP A 114 -5.26 -1.45 -1.63
CA ASP A 114 -5.51 -1.71 -3.04
C ASP A 114 -4.83 -0.67 -3.96
N ASP A 115 -5.03 -0.78 -5.27
CA ASP A 115 -4.47 0.10 -6.30
C ASP A 115 -5.01 1.53 -6.28
N THR A 116 -5.95 1.83 -5.39
CA THR A 116 -6.60 3.15 -5.29
C THR A 116 -6.07 3.98 -4.12
N VAL A 117 -5.05 3.50 -3.43
CA VAL A 117 -4.42 4.18 -2.30
C VAL A 117 -2.95 4.41 -2.57
N TYR A 118 -2.51 5.64 -2.36
CA TYR A 118 -1.09 5.96 -2.23
C TYR A 118 -0.73 6.15 -0.77
N TYR A 119 0.50 5.81 -0.41
CA TYR A 119 0.91 5.91 0.99
C TYR A 119 2.41 6.15 1.16
N LEU A 120 2.74 6.69 2.33
CA LEU A 120 4.09 6.81 2.85
C LEU A 120 4.29 5.85 4.01
N SER A 121 5.54 5.46 4.26
CA SER A 121 5.90 4.24 4.99
C SER A 121 6.95 4.52 6.07
N PHE A 122 6.62 4.24 7.32
CA PHE A 122 7.41 4.65 8.50
C PHE A 122 7.63 3.50 9.48
N GLU A 123 8.82 3.45 10.08
CA GLU A 123 9.15 2.48 11.13
C GLU A 123 8.52 2.83 12.48
N SER A 124 8.32 4.12 12.77
CA SER A 124 7.80 4.58 14.05
C SER A 124 6.55 5.45 13.92
N GLU A 125 5.68 5.34 14.93
CA GLU A 125 4.46 6.16 15.03
C GLU A 125 4.79 7.65 15.11
N GLN A 126 5.80 7.98 15.91
CA GLN A 126 6.20 9.36 16.16
C GLN A 126 6.57 10.07 14.87
N GLU A 127 7.34 9.39 14.02
CA GLU A 127 7.79 9.95 12.76
C GLU A 127 6.64 10.11 11.76
N ALA A 128 5.73 9.14 11.71
CA ALA A 128 4.53 9.22 10.90
C ALA A 128 3.60 10.35 11.36
N LYS A 129 3.44 10.55 12.67
CA LYS A 129 2.64 11.65 13.24
C LYS A 129 3.25 13.02 12.91
N SER A 130 4.55 13.20 13.11
CA SER A 130 5.25 14.44 12.76
C SER A 130 5.10 14.77 11.27
N THR A 131 5.25 13.75 10.42
CA THR A 131 5.07 13.91 8.97
C THR A 131 3.63 14.28 8.60
N LEU A 132 2.65 13.61 9.20
CA LEU A 132 1.23 13.91 8.95
C LEU A 132 0.88 15.35 9.35
N ALA A 133 1.40 15.85 10.47
CA ALA A 133 1.18 17.23 10.90
C ALA A 133 1.68 18.25 9.86
N LEU A 134 2.84 18.00 9.26
CA LEU A 134 3.39 18.86 8.20
C LEU A 134 2.56 18.79 6.91
N LEU A 135 2.19 17.58 6.48
CA LEU A 135 1.33 17.37 5.31
C LEU A 135 -0.05 18.02 5.47
N SER A 136 -0.55 18.07 6.70
CA SER A 136 -1.86 18.66 7.02
C SER A 136 -1.79 20.16 7.32
N SER A 137 -0.61 20.77 7.28
CA SER A 137 -0.46 22.20 7.51
C SER A 137 -1.11 23.02 6.39
N GLU A 138 -1.62 24.20 6.72
CA GLU A 138 -2.30 25.06 5.77
C GLU A 138 -1.43 25.45 4.55
N PRO A 139 -0.13 25.80 4.70
CA PRO A 139 0.75 26.02 3.55
C PRO A 139 0.92 24.78 2.67
N ALA A 140 1.11 23.59 3.26
CA ALA A 140 1.25 22.35 2.51
C ALA A 140 -0.04 22.02 1.75
N MET A 141 -1.20 22.09 2.42
CA MET A 141 -2.50 21.79 1.81
C MET A 141 -2.83 22.73 0.65
N ARG A 142 -2.48 24.03 0.75
CA ARG A 142 -2.61 24.98 -0.38
C ARG A 142 -1.72 24.59 -1.55
N LEU A 143 -0.44 24.33 -1.30
CA LEU A 143 0.51 23.92 -2.34
C LEU A 143 0.03 22.66 -3.04
N LEU A 144 -0.29 21.60 -2.29
CA LEU A 144 -0.77 20.33 -2.83
C LEU A 144 -2.04 20.53 -3.66
N SER A 145 -2.99 21.34 -3.18
CA SER A 145 -4.25 21.61 -3.89
C SER A 145 -4.02 22.34 -5.22
N SER A 146 -3.03 23.23 -5.30
CA SER A 146 -2.69 23.95 -6.55
C SER A 146 -2.06 23.07 -7.63
N LEU A 147 -1.56 21.89 -7.26
CA LEU A 147 -0.90 20.95 -8.17
C LEU A 147 -1.85 19.84 -8.67
N ILE A 148 -3.09 19.81 -8.20
CA ILE A 148 -4.08 18.79 -8.52
C ILE A 148 -5.02 19.29 -9.61
N PHE A 149 -5.20 18.48 -10.66
CA PHE A 149 -6.25 18.65 -11.65
C PHE A 149 -7.51 17.89 -11.21
N TRP A 150 -8.46 18.61 -10.60
CA TRP A 150 -9.63 18.03 -9.93
C TRP A 150 -10.68 17.39 -10.86
N ASP A 151 -10.58 17.64 -12.16
CA ASP A 151 -11.50 17.09 -13.16
C ASP A 151 -11.13 15.68 -13.61
N GLU A 152 -9.95 15.19 -13.25
CA GLU A 152 -9.54 13.83 -13.53
C GLU A 152 -10.29 12.81 -12.66
N LYS A 153 -10.46 11.59 -13.19
CA LYS A 153 -11.05 10.45 -12.45
C LYS A 153 -10.22 10.08 -11.22
N ARG A 154 -8.89 10.26 -11.27
CA ARG A 154 -7.96 10.04 -10.16
C ARG A 154 -7.12 11.31 -9.94
N PRO A 155 -7.67 12.33 -9.27
CA PRO A 155 -7.04 13.66 -9.20
C PRO A 155 -5.77 13.65 -8.35
N ILE A 156 -5.73 12.81 -7.32
CA ILE A 156 -4.53 12.60 -6.50
C ILE A 156 -3.63 11.61 -7.25
N LYS A 157 -2.39 12.00 -7.54
CA LYS A 157 -1.35 11.18 -8.19
C LYS A 157 -0.19 10.95 -7.24
N THR A 158 0.64 9.95 -7.53
CA THR A 158 1.89 9.70 -6.78
C THR A 158 2.83 10.89 -6.77
N SER A 159 2.86 11.68 -7.86
CA SER A 159 3.64 12.91 -7.95
C SER A 159 3.32 13.91 -6.84
N LEU A 160 2.10 13.91 -6.29
CA LEU A 160 1.69 14.79 -5.21
C LEU A 160 2.52 14.54 -3.93
N LEU A 161 2.90 13.29 -3.67
CA LEU A 161 3.72 12.91 -2.52
C LEU A 161 5.21 13.26 -2.74
N ASN A 162 5.63 13.48 -3.98
CA ASN A 162 7.01 13.85 -4.34
C ASN A 162 7.29 15.36 -4.21
N VAL A 163 6.25 16.19 -4.07
CA VAL A 163 6.37 17.65 -3.98
C VAL A 163 6.97 18.10 -2.65
N VAL A 164 6.80 17.30 -1.61
CA VAL A 164 7.26 17.62 -0.27
C VAL A 164 8.76 17.32 -0.18
N ASP A 165 9.54 18.33 0.18
CA ASP A 165 10.97 18.16 0.43
C ASP A 165 11.19 17.41 1.76
N TRP A 166 11.23 16.08 1.65
CA TRP A 166 11.42 15.15 2.75
C TRP A 166 12.76 15.34 3.49
N SER A 167 13.76 15.95 2.85
CA SER A 167 15.07 16.20 3.46
C SER A 167 15.01 17.27 4.55
N LYS A 168 14.01 18.15 4.50
CA LYS A 168 13.74 19.16 5.54
C LYS A 168 12.94 18.62 6.73
N ILE A 169 12.50 17.36 6.65
CA ILE A 169 11.58 16.73 7.60
C ILE A 169 12.28 15.66 8.45
N SER A 170 13.48 15.21 8.05
CA SER A 170 14.24 14.17 8.75
C SER A 170 15.71 14.58 8.94
N PRO A 171 16.28 14.53 10.17
CA PRO A 171 17.72 14.72 10.40
C PRO A 171 18.57 13.55 9.84
N VAL A 172 17.93 12.47 9.39
CA VAL A 172 18.58 11.33 8.75
C VAL A 172 18.46 11.49 7.24
N LYS A 173 19.61 11.53 6.54
CA LYS A 173 19.75 11.41 5.08
C LYS A 173 18.89 10.23 4.60
N ARG A 174 17.75 10.51 4.00
CA ARG A 174 16.94 9.51 3.30
C ARG A 174 17.27 9.56 1.83
N SER A 175 17.52 8.39 1.24
CA SER A 175 17.13 8.15 -0.15
C SER A 175 15.64 8.44 -0.26
N THR A 176 15.25 9.21 -1.26
CA THR A 176 13.88 9.60 -1.63
C THR A 176 12.85 8.56 -1.20
N PRO A 177 11.76 8.90 -0.46
CA PRO A 177 10.74 7.93 -0.16
C PRO A 177 10.25 7.31 -1.47
N GLN A 178 10.43 6.00 -1.59
CA GLN A 178 9.91 5.19 -2.68
C GLN A 178 8.38 5.26 -2.61
N ILE A 179 7.82 6.23 -3.33
CA ILE A 179 6.39 6.35 -3.56
C ILE A 179 6.09 5.39 -4.69
N GLU A 180 5.70 4.18 -4.33
CA GLU A 180 5.55 3.10 -5.28
C GLU A 180 4.11 2.91 -5.68
N MET A 181 3.92 2.90 -7.00
CA MET A 181 2.65 2.70 -7.65
C MET A 181 2.30 1.21 -7.61
N ASN A 182 1.08 0.89 -7.19
CA ASN A 182 0.42 -0.34 -7.59
C ASN A 182 0.07 -0.24 -9.09
N LEU A 183 1.07 -0.26 -9.97
CA LEU A 183 0.88 -0.25 -11.42
C LEU A 183 0.38 -1.63 -11.85
N THR A 184 -0.92 -1.71 -12.12
CA THR A 184 -1.43 -2.62 -13.14
C THR A 184 -1.75 -1.74 -14.35
N ASN A 185 -0.98 -1.93 -15.44
CA ASN A 185 -1.43 -1.54 -16.78
C ASN A 185 -2.73 -2.25 -17.12
#